data_AF-A0A9X5X8P2-F1
#
_entry.id   AF-A0A9X5X8P2-F1
#
_cell.length_a   1.000
_cell.length_b   1.000
_cell.length_c   1.000
_cell.angle_alpha   90.00
_cell.angle_beta   90.00
_cell.angle_gamma   90.00
#
_symmetry.space_group_name_H-M   'P 1'
#
loop_
_entity.id
_entity.type
_entity.pdbx_description
1 polymer ?
#
loop_
_entity_poly.entity_id
_entity_poly.type
_entity_poly.pdbx_seq_one_letter_code
_entity_poly.pdbx_strand_id
1 'polypeptide(L)'
;TQYKRAINLNGIEATYKGSKLVGINTNYGDSATLKAIKIVGDSSKKIIPCQKYIGNNTGAEPTTNGAGPDSTYCKYATSDITYG
;
A
#
# COMPACT_ATOMS: atom_id res chain seq x y z
N THR A 1 21.51 -8.71 -1.86
CA THR A 1 20.81 -8.86 -0.57
C THR A 1 19.56 -8.00 -0.58
N GLN A 2 18.46 -8.47 -0.01
CA GLN A 2 17.25 -7.68 0.14
C GLN A 2 17.17 -7.13 1.56
N TYR A 3 16.82 -5.86 1.68
CA TYR A 3 16.70 -5.14 2.95
C TYR A 3 15.25 -4.88 3.28
N LYS A 4 14.95 -4.83 4.58
CA LYS A 4 13.69 -4.32 5.09
C LYS A 4 13.51 -2.86 4.66
N ARG A 5 12.36 -2.54 4.08
CA ARG A 5 11.99 -1.18 3.66
C ARG A 5 10.90 -0.60 4.55
N ALA A 6 10.97 0.70 4.82
CA ALA A 6 9.93 1.44 5.49
C ALA A 6 9.52 2.63 4.62
N ILE A 7 8.25 2.64 4.20
CA ILE A 7 7.68 3.67 3.33
C ILE A 7 6.79 4.55 4.19
N ASN A 8 6.92 5.87 4.08
CA ASN A 8 6.04 6.83 4.77
C ASN A 8 5.45 7.78 3.73
N LEU A 9 4.14 7.69 3.49
CA LEU A 9 3.40 8.58 2.62
C LEU A 9 2.52 9.50 3.49
N ASN A 10 2.69 10.80 3.34
CA ASN A 10 1.95 11.80 4.11
C ASN A 10 1.54 12.96 3.21
N GLY A 11 0.24 13.26 3.16
CA GLY A 11 -0.28 14.41 2.41
C GLY A 11 -0.23 14.23 0.89
N ILE A 12 -0.42 13.00 0.40
CA ILE A 12 -0.33 12.69 -1.03
C ILE A 12 -1.71 12.60 -1.66
N GLU A 13 -1.84 13.16 -2.87
CA GLU A 13 -3.00 12.99 -3.74
C GLU A 13 -2.67 12.01 -4.87
N ALA A 14 -3.57 11.06 -5.15
CA ALA A 14 -3.46 10.10 -6.24
C ALA A 14 -4.75 10.08 -7.08
N THR A 15 -4.62 10.09 -8.40
CA THR A 15 -5.78 10.18 -9.32
C THR A 15 -6.03 8.85 -10.03
N TYR A 16 -7.29 8.43 -10.12
CA TYR A 16 -7.74 7.28 -10.90
C TYR A 16 -7.56 7.53 -12.42
N LYS A 17 -7.13 6.57 -13.24
CA LYS A 17 -7.15 5.12 -13.05
C LYS A 17 -5.81 4.51 -12.59
N GLY A 18 -5.71 4.24 -11.29
CA GLY A 18 -4.66 3.40 -10.70
C GLY A 18 -5.24 2.08 -10.15
N SER A 19 -4.36 1.12 -9.83
CA SER A 19 -4.77 -0.16 -9.24
C SER A 19 -4.40 -0.31 -7.77
N LYS A 20 -3.21 0.16 -7.36
CA LYS A 20 -2.61 0.05 -6.02
C LYS A 20 -1.83 1.33 -5.74
N LEU A 21 -1.82 1.84 -4.50
CA LEU A 21 -1.04 3.04 -4.14
C LEU A 21 0.37 2.67 -3.64
N VAL A 22 0.48 1.68 -2.75
CA VAL A 22 1.77 1.11 -2.34
C VAL A 22 1.71 -0.42 -2.23
N GLY A 23 2.81 -1.08 -2.58
CA GLY A 23 3.02 -2.51 -2.41
C GLY A 23 4.18 -2.80 -1.44
N ILE A 24 4.01 -3.76 -0.53
CA ILE A 24 5.03 -4.16 0.45
C ILE A 24 5.19 -5.67 0.53
N ASN A 25 6.42 -6.15 0.79
CA ASN A 25 6.69 -7.57 1.01
C ASN A 25 6.74 -7.90 2.51
N THR A 26 5.70 -8.56 3.00
CA THR A 26 5.54 -8.83 4.44
C THR A 26 6.57 -9.82 4.97
N ASN A 27 6.95 -10.83 4.18
CA ASN A 27 7.98 -11.82 4.53
C ASN A 27 9.39 -11.23 4.66
N TYR A 28 9.63 -10.04 4.08
CA TYR A 28 10.87 -9.29 4.25
C TYR A 28 10.77 -8.19 5.32
N GLY A 29 9.62 -8.12 6.00
CA GLY A 29 9.37 -7.13 7.04
C GLY A 29 9.11 -5.72 6.52
N ASP A 30 8.83 -5.55 5.22
CA ASP A 30 8.51 -4.24 4.65
C ASP A 30 7.27 -3.65 5.31
N SER A 31 7.25 -2.34 5.52
CA SER A 31 6.08 -1.64 6.06
C SER A 31 5.81 -0.32 5.34
N ALA A 32 4.54 0.08 5.33
CA ALA A 32 4.08 1.35 4.80
C ALA A 32 3.19 2.05 5.84
N THR A 33 3.51 3.30 6.15
CA THR A 33 2.67 4.21 6.93
C THR A 33 2.01 5.19 5.98
N LEU A 34 0.69 5.31 6.03
CA LEU A 34 -0.08 6.23 5.19
C LEU A 34 -0.81 7.22 6.10
N LYS A 35 -0.70 8.52 5.80
CA LYS A 35 -1.43 9.59 6.46
C LYS A 35 -1.91 10.63 5.46
N ALA A 36 -3.10 11.19 5.70
CA ALA A 36 -3.66 12.27 4.88
C ALA A 36 -3.57 11.98 3.36
N ILE A 37 -4.04 10.81 2.96
CA ILE A 37 -4.07 10.38 1.57
C ILE A 37 -5.42 10.77 0.96
N LYS A 38 -5.39 11.34 -0.23
CA LYS A 38 -6.58 11.65 -1.02
C LYS A 38 -6.55 10.90 -2.34
N ILE A 39 -7.58 10.12 -2.62
CA ILE A 39 -7.75 9.40 -3.88
C ILE A 39 -8.85 10.08 -4.69
N VAL A 40 -8.49 10.65 -5.85
CA VAL A 40 -9.39 11.46 -6.68
C VAL A 40 -9.94 10.64 -7.85
N GLY A 41 -11.24 10.78 -8.11
CA GLY A 41 -11.91 10.16 -9.25
C GLY A 41 -12.16 8.65 -9.09
N ASP A 42 -11.97 8.10 -7.89
CA ASP A 42 -12.19 6.69 -7.57
C ASP A 42 -13.39 6.47 -6.64
N SER A 43 -14.57 6.93 -7.07
CA SER A 43 -15.81 6.82 -6.30
C SER A 43 -16.17 5.37 -5.95
N SER A 44 -15.71 4.41 -6.75
CA SER A 44 -15.88 2.96 -6.54
C SER A 44 -14.79 2.34 -5.66
N LYS A 45 -13.82 3.13 -5.16
CA LYS A 45 -12.72 2.70 -4.27
C LYS A 45 -11.94 1.49 -4.81
N LYS A 46 -11.58 1.54 -6.10
CA LYS A 46 -10.86 0.48 -6.83
C LYS A 46 -9.36 0.48 -6.56
N ILE A 47 -8.76 1.62 -6.25
CA ILE A 47 -7.37 1.72 -5.82
C ILE A 47 -7.25 1.11 -4.44
N ILE A 48 -6.38 0.10 -4.30
CA ILE A 48 -6.04 -0.46 -2.99
C ILE A 48 -4.94 0.42 -2.37
N PRO A 49 -5.17 1.04 -1.20
CA PRO A 49 -4.17 1.94 -0.63
C PRO A 49 -2.86 1.22 -0.25
N CYS A 50 -2.94 0.00 0.29
CA CYS A 50 -1.76 -0.80 0.62
C CYS A 50 -1.98 -2.26 0.24
N GLN A 51 -1.15 -2.78 -0.66
CA GLN A 51 -1.16 -4.16 -1.12
C GLN A 51 0.00 -4.93 -0.49
N LYS A 52 -0.30 -6.12 0.04
CA LYS A 52 0.69 -6.98 0.67
C LYS A 52 1.05 -8.15 -0.25
N TYR A 53 2.33 -8.47 -0.25
CA TYR A 53 2.93 -9.54 -1.04
C TYR A 53 3.82 -10.45 -0.20
N ILE A 54 4.07 -11.65 -0.74
CA ILE A 54 5.18 -12.53 -0.38
C ILE A 54 6.26 -12.32 -1.44
N GLY A 55 7.25 -11.50 -1.11
CA GLY A 55 8.34 -11.17 -2.01
C GLY A 55 9.18 -12.41 -2.36
N ASN A 56 9.79 -12.39 -3.54
CA ASN A 56 10.72 -13.42 -4.02
C ASN A 56 12.01 -12.78 -4.54
N ASN A 57 13.03 -13.61 -4.76
CA ASN A 57 14.33 -13.22 -5.31
C ASN A 57 14.57 -13.75 -6.74
N THR A 58 13.53 -14.25 -7.40
CA THR A 58 13.63 -14.85 -8.74
C THR A 58 13.32 -13.83 -9.85
N GLY A 59 12.82 -12.65 -9.50
CA GLY A 59 12.34 -11.64 -10.44
C GLY A 59 10.94 -11.90 -10.98
N ALA A 60 10.30 -12.99 -10.55
CA ALA A 60 8.89 -13.26 -10.85
C ALA A 60 8.00 -12.28 -10.08
N GLU A 61 6.78 -12.06 -10.57
CA GLU A 61 5.79 -11.27 -9.85
C GLU A 61 5.44 -11.99 -8.52
N PRO A 62 5.56 -11.31 -7.36
CA PRO A 62 5.26 -11.93 -6.08
C PRO A 62 3.77 -12.19 -5.90
N THR A 63 3.43 -13.24 -5.17
CA THR A 63 2.03 -13.53 -4.84
C THR A 63 1.52 -12.56 -3.78
N THR A 64 0.23 -12.22 -3.85
CA THR A 64 -0.41 -11.37 -2.84
C THR A 64 -0.79 -12.18 -1.60
N ASN A 65 -0.68 -11.60 -0.41
CA ASN A 65 -1.14 -12.20 0.84
C ASN A 65 -2.09 -11.28 1.64
N GLY A 66 -2.76 -10.36 0.96
CA GLY A 66 -3.79 -9.50 1.53
C GLY A 66 -3.63 -8.05 1.12
N ALA A 67 -4.55 -7.22 1.61
CA ALA A 67 -4.61 -5.80 1.32
C ALA A 67 -5.16 -5.04 2.53
N GLY A 68 -5.03 -3.72 2.52
CA GLY A 68 -5.61 -2.86 3.53
C GLY A 68 -4.76 -2.73 4.80
N PRO A 69 -5.25 -1.96 5.79
CA PRO A 69 -4.52 -1.70 7.03
C PRO A 69 -4.51 -2.93 7.94
N ASP A 70 -3.40 -3.12 8.67
CA ASP A 70 -3.25 -4.20 9.66
C ASP A 70 -2.39 -3.83 10.87
N SER A 71 -2.07 -2.54 11.03
CA SER A 71 -1.24 -1.97 12.10
C SER A 71 0.22 -2.48 12.19
N THR A 72 0.59 -3.50 11.42
CA THR A 72 1.90 -4.15 11.48
C THR A 72 2.73 -3.82 10.25
N TYR A 73 2.18 -4.08 9.06
CA TYR A 73 2.82 -3.88 7.78
C TYR A 73 2.21 -2.69 7.05
N CYS A 74 0.89 -2.61 6.98
CA CYS A 74 0.15 -1.48 6.43
C CYS A 74 -0.44 -0.66 7.59
N LYS A 75 0.25 0.44 7.94
CA LYS A 75 0.03 1.23 9.15
C LYS A 75 -0.74 2.51 8.84
N TYR A 76 -2.07 2.42 8.85
CA TYR A 76 -2.96 3.57 8.70
C TYR A 76 -4.36 3.23 9.21
N ALA A 77 -5.13 4.25 9.57
CA ALA A 77 -6.56 4.12 9.82
C ALA A 77 -7.33 4.36 8.52
N THR A 78 -8.54 3.81 8.40
CA THR A 78 -9.39 4.08 7.21
C THR A 78 -9.67 5.58 7.03
N SER A 79 -9.67 6.37 8.11
CA SER A 79 -9.78 7.83 8.08
C SER A 79 -8.57 8.56 7.51
N ASP A 80 -7.40 7.91 7.41
CA ASP A 80 -6.24 8.46 6.72
C ASP A 80 -6.40 8.44 5.20
N ILE A 81 -7.42 7.73 4.67
CA ILE A 81 -7.71 7.63 3.24
C ILE A 81 -9.05 8.29 2.95
N THR A 82 -9.00 9.37 2.17
CA THR A 82 -10.19 10.08 1.71
C THR A 82 -10.37 9.88 0.21
N TYR A 83 -11.62 9.97 -0.25
CA TYR A 83 -11.98 9.85 -1.66
C TYR A 83 -12.75 11.10 -2.07
N GLY A 84 -12.43 11.64 -3.24
CA GLY A 84 -13.05 12.86 -3.77
C GLY A 84 -13.08 12.92 -5.29
#